data_AF-A0A6L3B2H4-F1
#
_entry.id   AF-A0A6L3B2H4-F1
#
_cell.length_a   1.000
_cell.length_b   1.000
_cell.length_c   1.000
_cell.angle_alpha   90.00
_cell.angle_beta   90.00
_cell.angle_gamma   90.00
#
_symmetry.space_group_name_H-M   'P 1'
#
loop_
_entity.id
_entity.type
_entity.pdbx_description
1 polymer ?
#
loop_
_entity_poly.entity_id
_entity_poly.type
_entity_poly.pdbx_seq_one_letter_code
_entity_poly.pdbx_strand_id
1 'polypeptide(L)'
;MDLFPSVLRCGKAVASAFLDTVMNNDPEFTPKERELIRREFMLRLSSARSLHDGILVRRWATGPNKGKPKPPAAVQSMLDRGLVALDDDGSHWLKAVFTTTGIVALRRMAEDKRALPPGEYQHLLDELATLP
;
A
#
# COMPACT_ATOMS: atom_id res chain seq x y z
N MET A 1 -39.97 7.08 -41.58
CA MET A 1 -39.64 8.50 -41.36
C MET A 1 -40.50 8.91 -40.18
N ASP A 2 -40.02 9.13 -38.96
CA ASP A 2 -38.71 9.56 -38.45
C ASP A 2 -38.56 9.01 -37.01
N LEU A 3 -37.45 8.33 -36.70
CA LEU A 3 -36.28 8.83 -35.95
C LEU A 3 -36.43 8.76 -34.41
N PHE A 4 -35.90 7.69 -33.80
CA PHE A 4 -35.42 7.67 -32.41
C PHE A 4 -34.34 8.77 -32.23
N PRO A 5 -34.15 9.41 -31.04
CA PRO A 5 -33.50 8.72 -29.90
C PRO A 5 -33.74 9.26 -28.47
N SER A 6 -33.62 8.38 -27.46
CA SER A 6 -33.14 8.73 -26.10
C SER A 6 -32.98 7.44 -25.27
N VAL A 7 -31.81 6.82 -25.29
CA VAL A 7 -30.68 7.00 -24.35
C VAL A 7 -30.99 6.49 -22.95
N LEU A 8 -30.34 5.36 -22.65
CA LEU A 8 -30.12 4.74 -21.34
C LEU A 8 -30.01 5.80 -20.21
N ARG A 9 -30.96 5.76 -19.28
CA ARG A 9 -30.85 6.44 -17.99
C ARG A 9 -31.19 5.48 -16.85
N CYS A 10 -30.45 4.38 -16.77
CA CYS A 10 -30.46 3.50 -15.61
C CYS A 10 -29.03 2.98 -15.40
N GLY A 11 -28.27 3.58 -14.49
CA GLY A 11 -26.91 3.12 -14.17
C GLY A 11 -26.00 4.12 -13.44
N LYS A 12 -26.28 5.43 -13.52
CA LYS A 12 -25.34 6.44 -13.00
C LYS A 12 -25.30 6.53 -11.47
N ALA A 13 -26.41 6.25 -10.78
CA ALA A 13 -26.48 6.37 -9.32
C ALA A 13 -25.76 5.23 -8.57
N VAL A 14 -25.87 3.97 -9.05
CA VAL A 14 -25.18 2.82 -8.44
C VAL A 14 -23.68 2.84 -8.72
N ALA A 15 -23.26 3.29 -9.91
CA ALA A 15 -21.85 3.49 -10.20
C ALA A 15 -21.28 4.66 -9.37
N SER A 16 -22.01 5.75 -9.19
CA SER A 16 -21.59 6.86 -8.32
C SER A 16 -21.49 6.41 -6.87
N ALA A 17 -22.49 5.74 -6.29
CA ALA A 17 -22.39 5.28 -4.90
C ALA A 17 -21.30 4.23 -4.67
N PHE A 18 -21.02 3.37 -5.65
CA PHE A 18 -19.89 2.43 -5.60
C PHE A 18 -18.55 3.16 -5.72
N LEU A 19 -18.42 4.12 -6.65
CA LEU A 19 -17.25 4.98 -6.77
C LEU A 19 -17.09 5.88 -5.53
N ASP A 20 -18.15 6.40 -4.95
CA ASP A 20 -18.14 7.21 -3.73
C ASP A 20 -17.78 6.33 -2.52
N THR A 21 -18.24 5.08 -2.44
CA THR A 21 -17.82 4.16 -1.36
C THR A 21 -16.36 3.70 -1.51
N VAL A 22 -15.86 3.61 -2.75
CA VAL A 22 -14.46 3.27 -3.07
C VAL A 22 -13.53 4.50 -2.99
N MET A 23 -14.02 5.70 -3.29
CA MET A 23 -13.28 6.97 -3.24
C MET A 23 -13.42 7.71 -1.90
N ASN A 24 -14.33 7.29 -1.02
CA ASN A 24 -14.51 7.85 0.32
C ASN A 24 -14.10 6.86 1.43
N ASN A 25 -13.62 5.67 1.07
CA ASN A 25 -12.74 4.85 1.91
C ASN A 25 -11.30 5.25 1.61
N ASP A 26 -10.96 6.44 2.06
CA ASP A 26 -9.60 6.94 1.98
C ASP A 26 -8.64 5.93 2.66
N PRO A 27 -7.65 5.40 1.93
CA PRO A 27 -6.82 4.33 2.46
C PRO A 27 -5.86 4.92 3.49
N GLU A 28 -6.26 4.93 4.76
CA GLU A 28 -5.39 5.31 5.86
C GLU A 28 -4.72 4.09 6.49
N PHE A 29 -3.44 4.23 6.84
CA PHE A 29 -2.76 3.21 7.64
C PHE A 29 -3.26 3.24 9.09
N THR A 30 -3.49 2.08 9.67
CA THR A 30 -3.73 1.93 11.11
C THR A 30 -2.48 2.30 11.92
N PRO A 31 -2.59 2.59 13.23
CA PRO A 31 -1.42 2.90 14.05
C PRO A 31 -0.31 1.84 14.00
N LYS A 32 -0.68 0.54 13.93
CA LYS A 32 0.28 -0.57 13.85
C LYS A 32 0.98 -0.65 12.50
N GLU A 33 0.26 -0.32 11.42
CA GLU A 33 0.84 -0.25 10.07
C GLU A 33 1.80 0.93 9.95
N ARG A 34 1.43 2.11 10.47
CA ARG A 34 2.32 3.28 10.52
C ARG A 34 3.60 3.02 11.31
N GLU A 35 3.47 2.35 12.45
CA GLU A 35 4.63 1.96 13.26
C GLU A 35 5.55 0.98 12.52
N LEU A 36 4.97 -0.01 11.83
CA LEU A 36 5.74 -0.90 10.95
C LEU A 36 6.47 -0.10 9.87
N ILE A 37 5.76 0.75 9.12
CA ILE A 37 6.34 1.54 8.02
C ILE A 37 7.51 2.38 8.52
N ARG A 38 7.35 3.09 9.64
CA ARG A 38 8.44 3.85 10.27
C ARG A 38 9.65 2.97 10.52
N ARG A 39 9.46 1.84 11.23
CA ARG A 39 10.57 0.96 11.60
C ARG A 39 11.32 0.38 10.39
N GLU A 40 10.61 0.06 9.31
CA GLU A 40 11.18 -0.56 8.11
C GLU A 40 11.89 0.45 7.18
N PHE A 41 11.38 1.68 7.08
CA PHE A 41 11.88 2.70 6.15
C PHE A 41 12.68 3.82 6.83
N MET A 42 12.79 3.86 8.16
CA MET A 42 13.66 4.82 8.84
C MET A 42 15.11 4.67 8.37
N LEU A 43 15.78 5.78 8.08
CA LEU A 43 17.21 5.78 7.82
C LEU A 43 17.97 5.23 9.04
N ARG A 44 18.69 4.11 8.88
CA ARG A 44 19.50 3.51 9.95
C ARG A 44 20.98 3.55 9.58
N LEU A 45 21.79 4.26 10.37
CA LEU A 45 23.27 4.34 10.38
C LEU A 45 23.99 4.54 9.02
N SER A 46 23.67 3.76 7.97
CA SER A 46 24.16 3.91 6.60
C SER A 46 23.24 3.37 5.49
N SER A 47 22.05 2.82 5.79
CA SER A 47 21.14 2.35 4.75
C SER A 47 19.68 2.72 5.03
N ALA A 48 19.04 3.21 3.97
CA ALA A 48 17.60 3.38 3.86
C ALA A 48 17.06 2.38 2.84
N ARG A 49 15.88 1.85 3.10
CA ARG A 49 15.20 0.92 2.19
C ARG A 49 14.36 1.73 1.21
N SER A 50 14.41 1.39 -0.07
CA SER A 50 13.55 1.99 -1.09
C SER A 50 12.13 1.39 -1.00
N LEU A 51 11.11 2.19 -1.31
CA LEU A 51 9.73 1.73 -1.47
C LEU A 51 9.60 0.64 -2.53
N HIS A 52 10.41 0.70 -3.59
CA HIS A 52 10.45 -0.34 -4.64
C HIS A 52 10.87 -1.71 -4.10
N ASP A 53 11.76 -1.76 -3.11
CA ASP A 53 12.20 -3.02 -2.51
C ASP A 53 11.13 -3.64 -1.59
N GLY A 54 10.12 -2.86 -1.20
CA GLY A 54 9.03 -3.28 -0.34
C GLY A 54 9.48 -3.74 1.06
N ILE A 55 8.52 -4.27 1.82
CA ILE A 55 8.74 -4.83 3.15
C ILE A 55 9.08 -6.32 3.02
N LEU A 56 10.18 -6.76 3.62
CA LEU A 56 10.58 -8.17 3.56
C LEU A 56 9.62 -9.05 4.37
N VAL A 57 9.10 -10.09 3.72
CA VAL A 57 8.20 -11.08 4.31
C VAL A 57 8.88 -12.43 4.37
N ARG A 58 8.88 -13.02 5.57
CA ARG A 58 9.42 -14.36 5.81
C ARG A 58 8.52 -15.43 5.21
N ARG A 59 9.09 -16.59 4.93
CA ARG A 59 8.35 -17.83 4.71
C ARG A 59 8.36 -18.68 5.98
N TRP A 60 7.38 -19.57 6.10
CA TRP A 60 7.45 -20.64 7.09
C TRP A 60 8.64 -21.55 6.78
N ALA A 61 9.58 -21.68 7.71
CA ALA A 61 10.76 -22.52 7.54
C ALA A 61 10.44 -24.03 7.64
N THR A 62 9.43 -24.40 8.44
CA THR A 62 9.07 -25.78 8.76
C THR A 62 7.56 -25.95 8.92
N GLY A 63 7.09 -27.21 9.02
CA GLY A 63 5.69 -27.56 9.27
C GLY A 63 4.81 -27.61 8.01
N PRO A 64 3.49 -27.78 8.16
CA PRO A 64 2.54 -27.96 7.05
C PRO A 64 2.45 -26.76 6.09
N ASN A 65 2.87 -25.58 6.54
CA ASN A 65 2.89 -24.36 5.74
C ASN A 65 4.28 -24.02 5.20
N LYS A 66 5.28 -24.91 5.32
CA LYS A 66 6.65 -24.67 4.86
C LYS A 66 6.67 -24.09 3.44
N GLY A 67 7.46 -23.03 3.25
CA GLY A 67 7.58 -22.31 1.98
C GLY A 67 6.48 -21.27 1.70
N LYS A 68 5.35 -21.31 2.42
CA LYS A 68 4.30 -20.29 2.27
C LYS A 68 4.69 -18.97 2.95
N PRO A 69 4.15 -17.83 2.48
CA PRO A 69 4.31 -16.54 3.14
C PRO A 69 3.90 -16.59 4.61
N LYS A 70 4.66 -15.87 5.45
CA LYS A 70 4.41 -15.65 6.88
C LYS A 70 4.50 -14.14 7.17
N PRO A 71 3.56 -13.33 6.66
CA PRO A 71 3.55 -11.90 6.94
C PRO A 71 3.30 -11.63 8.43
N PRO A 72 3.97 -10.63 9.03
CA PRO A 72 3.56 -10.05 10.30
C PRO A 72 2.12 -9.53 10.23
N ALA A 73 1.40 -9.46 11.36
CA ALA A 73 -0.02 -9.06 11.38
C ALA A 73 -0.30 -7.71 10.69
N ALA A 74 0.59 -6.73 10.84
CA ALA A 74 0.46 -5.43 10.16
C ALA A 74 0.62 -5.55 8.62
N VAL A 75 1.53 -6.42 8.14
CA VAL A 75 1.65 -6.70 6.70
C VAL A 75 0.42 -7.45 6.19
N GLN A 76 -0.08 -8.43 6.96
CA GLN A 76 -1.31 -9.14 6.59
C GLN A 76 -2.50 -8.18 6.49
N SER A 77 -2.66 -7.26 7.44
CA SER A 77 -3.69 -6.20 7.39
C SER A 77 -3.58 -5.36 6.11
N MET A 78 -2.37 -4.96 5.72
CA MET A 78 -2.15 -4.22 4.47
C MET A 78 -2.45 -5.06 3.22
N LEU A 79 -2.14 -6.36 3.24
CA LEU A 79 -2.45 -7.30 2.15
C LEU A 79 -3.97 -7.47 2.00
N ASP A 80 -4.68 -7.72 3.10
CA ASP A 80 -6.13 -7.90 3.13
C ASP A 80 -6.88 -6.68 2.60
N ARG A 81 -6.28 -5.50 2.77
CA ARG A 81 -6.81 -4.20 2.33
C ARG A 81 -6.28 -3.76 0.95
N GLY A 82 -5.44 -4.55 0.29
CA GLY A 82 -4.87 -4.23 -1.02
C GLY A 82 -3.91 -3.05 -1.06
N LEU A 83 -3.31 -2.67 0.09
CA LEU A 83 -2.32 -1.59 0.19
C LEU A 83 -0.92 -2.04 -0.24
N VAL A 84 -0.64 -3.34 -0.10
CA VAL A 84 0.58 -3.98 -0.59
C VAL A 84 0.21 -5.26 -1.33
N ALA A 85 1.09 -5.72 -2.22
CA ALA A 85 1.02 -7.02 -2.87
C ALA A 85 2.30 -7.81 -2.57
N LEU A 86 2.19 -9.14 -2.49
CA LEU A 86 3.37 -10.00 -2.39
C LEU A 86 3.96 -10.19 -3.78
N ASP A 87 5.19 -9.72 -3.94
CA ASP A 87 6.06 -10.05 -5.06
C ASP A 87 6.93 -11.26 -4.67
N ASP A 88 6.87 -12.28 -5.52
CA ASP A 88 7.62 -13.53 -5.39
C ASP A 88 8.48 -13.70 -6.63
N ASP A 89 9.69 -13.14 -6.58
CA ASP A 89 10.70 -13.26 -7.63
C ASP A 89 11.47 -14.59 -7.56
N GLY A 90 11.00 -15.56 -6.75
CA GLY A 90 11.67 -16.83 -6.51
C GLY A 90 12.89 -16.72 -5.59
N SER A 91 13.20 -15.53 -5.06
CA SER A 91 14.28 -15.35 -4.09
C SER A 91 13.89 -15.89 -2.70
N HIS A 92 14.87 -15.92 -1.79
CA HIS A 92 14.65 -16.39 -0.43
C HIS A 92 13.60 -15.56 0.33
N TRP A 93 13.49 -14.27 0.01
CA TRP A 93 12.61 -13.32 0.68
C TRP A 93 11.45 -12.93 -0.22
N LEU A 94 10.23 -12.94 0.33
CA LEU A 94 9.09 -12.31 -0.33
C LEU A 94 9.14 -10.80 -0.08
N LYS A 95 8.66 -9.99 -1.02
CA LYS A 95 8.57 -8.55 -0.86
C LYS A 95 7.11 -8.14 -0.85
N ALA A 96 6.66 -7.47 0.20
CA ALA A 96 5.38 -6.78 0.20
C ALA A 96 5.59 -5.39 -0.39
N VAL A 97 5.28 -5.23 -1.69
CA VAL A 97 5.47 -4.00 -2.46
C VAL A 97 4.19 -3.17 -2.41
N PHE A 98 4.32 -1.86 -2.25
CA PHE A 98 3.16 -0.97 -2.20
C PHE A 98 2.42 -0.94 -3.54
N THR A 99 1.10 -1.10 -3.48
CA THR A 99 0.22 -0.87 -4.63
C THR A 99 0.03 0.63 -4.86
N THR A 100 -0.60 1.03 -5.96
CA THR A 100 -1.01 2.44 -6.17
C THR A 100 -1.83 2.96 -4.99
N THR A 101 -2.77 2.16 -4.47
CA THR A 101 -3.56 2.50 -3.27
C THR A 101 -2.68 2.68 -2.04
N GLY A 102 -1.66 1.83 -1.86
CA GLY A 102 -0.67 1.97 -0.79
C GLY A 102 0.19 3.22 -0.91
N ILE A 103 0.59 3.62 -2.12
CA ILE A 103 1.33 4.86 -2.35
C ILE A 103 0.47 6.09 -2.02
N VAL A 104 -0.82 6.08 -2.39
CA VAL A 104 -1.76 7.14 -1.98
C VAL A 104 -1.88 7.22 -0.45
N ALA A 105 -1.95 6.07 0.22
CA ALA A 105 -1.96 6.00 1.68
C ALA A 105 -0.68 6.56 2.31
N LEU A 106 0.49 6.28 1.71
CA LEU A 106 1.78 6.81 2.16
C LEU A 106 1.87 8.32 1.99
N ARG A 107 1.39 8.86 0.87
CA ARG A 107 1.33 10.31 0.63
C ARG A 107 0.50 11.01 1.70
N ARG A 108 -0.66 10.47 2.03
CA ARG A 108 -1.51 10.99 3.12
C ARG A 108 -0.81 10.93 4.48
N MET A 109 -0.16 9.81 4.78
CA MET A 109 0.66 9.71 5.99
C MET A 109 1.76 10.78 6.02
N ALA A 110 2.36 11.11 4.87
CA ALA A 110 3.42 12.12 4.75
C ALA A 110 2.92 13.57 4.88
N GLU A 111 1.62 13.85 4.71
CA GLU A 111 1.05 15.17 4.97
C GLU A 111 1.20 15.59 6.44
N ASP A 112 1.17 14.62 7.36
CA ASP A 112 1.56 14.84 8.76
C ASP A 112 3.08 14.75 8.91
N LYS A 113 3.73 15.91 9.03
CA LYS A 113 5.18 16.03 9.26
C LYS A 113 5.65 15.30 10.52
N ARG A 114 4.78 15.04 11.49
CA ARG A 114 5.12 14.26 12.70
C ARG A 114 5.07 12.76 12.44
N ALA A 115 4.31 12.33 11.43
CA ALA A 115 4.22 10.93 11.08
C ALA A 115 5.47 10.45 10.32
N LEU A 116 6.09 11.30 9.51
CA LEU A 116 7.37 11.06 8.83
C LEU A 116 8.29 12.28 8.96
N PRO A 117 9.01 12.44 10.10
CA PRO A 117 9.93 13.56 10.29
C PRO A 117 11.02 13.61 9.21
N PRO A 118 11.19 14.73 8.48
CA PRO A 118 12.14 14.79 7.36
C PRO A 118 13.58 14.40 7.72
N GLY A 119 14.05 14.70 8.94
CA GLY A 119 15.40 14.34 9.37
C GLY A 119 15.72 12.83 9.33
N GLU A 120 14.70 11.97 9.44
CA GLU A 120 14.84 10.51 9.43
C GLU A 120 14.31 9.87 8.14
N TYR A 121 13.41 10.57 7.43
CA TYR A 121 12.63 10.05 6.31
C TYR A 121 12.76 10.88 5.02
N GLN A 122 13.72 11.81 4.91
CA GLN A 122 13.87 12.65 3.70
C GLN A 122 13.93 11.82 2.42
N HIS A 123 14.70 10.73 2.42
CA HIS A 123 14.82 9.82 1.27
C HIS A 123 13.47 9.24 0.84
N LEU A 124 12.59 8.90 1.80
CA LEU A 124 11.28 8.34 1.55
C LEU A 124 10.33 9.39 0.99
N LEU A 125 10.41 10.63 1.49
CA LEU A 125 9.63 11.76 1.00
C LEU A 125 10.02 12.14 -0.43
N ASP A 126 11.32 12.14 -0.73
CA ASP A 126 11.84 12.39 -2.07
C ASP A 126 11.38 11.29 -3.05
N GLU A 127 11.47 10.02 -2.65
CA GLU A 127 10.98 8.90 -3.45
C GLU A 127 9.47 9.01 -3.73
N LEU A 128 8.65 9.27 -2.71
CA LEU A 128 7.19 9.46 -2.85
C LEU A 128 6.79 10.59 -3.81
N ALA A 129 7.61 11.63 -3.92
CA ALA A 129 7.40 12.75 -4.84
C ALA A 129 7.66 12.38 -6.30
N THR A 130 8.40 11.30 -6.56
CA THR A 130 8.74 10.82 -7.91
C THR A 130 7.85 9.69 -8.41
N LEU A 131 7.22 8.95 -7.50
CA LEU A 131 6.30 7.87 -7.84
C LEU A 131 5.04 8.44 -8.53
N PRO A 132 4.35 7.66 -9.37
CA PRO A 132 3.04 8.07 -9.92
C PRO A 132 1.96 8.15 -8.83
#